data_AF-A0A4Q7S3Q9-F1
#
_entry.id   AF-A0A4Q7S3Q9-F1
#
_cell.length_a   1.000
_cell.length_b   1.000
_cell.length_c   1.000
_cell.angle_alpha   90.00
_cell.angle_beta   90.00
_cell.angle_gamma   90.00
#
_symmetry.space_group_name_H-M   'P 1'
#
loop_
_entity.id
_entity.type
_entity.pdbx_description
1 polymer ?
#
loop_
_entity_poly.entity_id
_entity_poly.type
_entity_poly.pdbx_seq_one_letter_code
_entity_poly.pdbx_strand_id
1 'polypeptide(L)'
;MSDSENSGYSIIAEPSGILDPKGTEWNVQLTHLLRNTERYAWGNWTLDPAIRVGALGWFNPSDTHVQLANYQMDLQPTEHRAAVDWHLEQGHVRQTTAGVQFDVPYLDPTTGTEVTVGLQSKWEFGSKGSLTSQGSGVGVAYVENGAQYMLDNYQAIYDVAKSVNKVNGGDIVQGFGMITKVWLTDGCVNLGSRQDKSEFSITGSVDGVSAMTGSDQSASLKGSYKNTSTADNVEKRIFPSKADTVEHNDPVAYAYEFSSFAGETVVIPRYVADISALNLSLHNSGSYIVNATVTYTSGGKRHERTTRISGGLTGQITDIPLDATNVDIRMAFAAGTTQVLRVSNPLNTWFLGRGEIELTGWWPGASGANWK
;
A
#
# COMPACT_ATOMS: atom_id res chain seq x y z
N MET A 1 36.12 16.47 7.41
CA MET A 1 35.58 16.92 6.12
C MET A 1 34.83 15.73 5.57
N SER A 2 33.53 15.89 5.44
CA SER A 2 32.54 14.83 5.22
C SER A 2 32.49 14.41 3.75
N ASP A 3 32.76 13.14 3.48
CA ASP A 3 32.35 12.47 2.26
C ASP A 3 30.85 12.13 2.38
N SER A 4 30.05 12.78 1.55
CA SER A 4 28.62 12.50 1.40
C SER A 4 28.44 11.22 0.60
N GLU A 5 27.93 10.17 1.26
CA GLU A 5 27.47 8.96 0.60
C GLU A 5 26.31 9.29 -0.35
N ASN A 6 26.54 8.92 -1.60
CA ASN A 6 25.63 9.07 -2.73
C ASN A 6 24.62 7.91 -2.65
N SER A 7 23.50 8.09 -1.96
CA SER A 7 22.37 7.15 -2.06
C SER A 7 21.67 7.36 -3.40
N GLY A 8 22.16 6.63 -4.40
CA GLY A 8 21.62 6.63 -5.76
C GLY A 8 20.18 6.15 -5.79
N TYR A 9 19.24 7.10 -5.82
CA TYR A 9 17.86 6.84 -6.24
C TYR A 9 17.85 6.63 -7.76
N SER A 10 17.41 5.45 -8.20
CA SER A 10 17.13 5.23 -9.61
C SER A 10 15.83 5.96 -9.97
N ILE A 11 15.92 6.96 -10.85
CA ILE A 11 14.77 7.49 -11.59
C ILE A 11 14.20 6.32 -12.41
N ILE A 12 13.09 5.74 -11.96
CA ILE A 12 12.27 4.88 -12.82
C ILE A 12 11.72 5.81 -13.90
N ALA A 13 11.91 5.45 -15.17
CA ALA A 13 11.66 6.29 -16.34
C ALA A 13 10.37 7.14 -16.26
N GLU A 14 10.41 8.33 -16.87
CA GLU A 14 9.25 9.23 -17.02
C GLU A 14 8.01 8.43 -17.42
N PRO A 15 6.94 8.43 -16.61
CA PRO A 15 5.76 7.68 -16.98
C PRO A 15 5.10 8.35 -18.18
N SER A 16 4.83 7.56 -19.21
CA SER A 16 3.99 7.97 -20.32
C SER A 16 2.54 8.06 -19.83
N GLY A 17 1.95 9.26 -19.77
CA GLY A 17 0.55 9.38 -19.34
C GLY A 17 0.15 10.65 -18.58
N ILE A 18 1.04 11.63 -18.39
CA ILE A 18 0.83 12.87 -17.60
C ILE A 18 -0.43 13.66 -17.98
N LEU A 19 -1.06 13.37 -19.13
CA LEU A 19 -2.31 13.98 -19.58
C LEU A 19 -3.59 13.22 -19.22
N ASP A 20 -3.52 12.02 -18.61
CA ASP A 20 -4.72 11.25 -18.25
C ASP A 20 -5.53 11.98 -17.15
N PRO A 21 -6.81 12.31 -17.38
CA PRO A 21 -7.70 12.89 -16.37
C PRO A 21 -7.97 11.95 -15.17
N LYS A 22 -7.62 10.66 -15.28
CA LYS A 22 -7.81 9.65 -14.22
C LYS A 22 -6.77 9.71 -13.10
N GLY A 23 -5.66 10.43 -13.27
CA GLY A 23 -4.60 10.52 -12.25
C GLY A 23 -3.81 9.22 -12.05
N THR A 24 -3.89 8.28 -13.00
CA THR A 24 -3.30 6.95 -12.93
C THR A 24 -1.79 6.97 -12.65
N GLU A 25 -1.05 7.81 -13.35
CA GLU A 25 0.40 7.95 -13.15
C GLU A 25 0.75 8.41 -11.73
N TRP A 26 0.00 9.37 -11.19
CA TRP A 26 0.21 9.86 -9.85
C TRP A 26 -0.14 8.80 -8.81
N ASN A 27 -1.14 7.97 -9.08
CA ASN A 27 -1.45 6.83 -8.23
C ASN A 27 -0.33 5.78 -8.20
N VAL A 28 0.33 5.53 -9.33
CA VAL A 28 1.51 4.66 -9.40
C VAL A 28 2.60 5.21 -8.47
N GLN A 29 2.93 6.50 -8.60
CA GLN A 29 3.98 7.14 -7.80
C GLN A 29 3.62 7.17 -6.30
N LEU A 30 2.38 7.55 -5.96
CA LEU A 30 1.89 7.50 -4.57
C LEU A 30 1.98 6.09 -3.99
N THR A 31 1.58 5.07 -4.76
CA THR A 31 1.67 3.66 -4.34
C THR A 31 3.13 3.27 -4.06
N HIS A 32 4.08 3.69 -4.89
CA HIS A 32 5.49 3.43 -4.63
C HIS A 32 5.98 4.10 -3.34
N LEU A 33 5.60 5.36 -3.10
CA LEU A 33 5.97 6.07 -1.88
C LEU A 33 5.37 5.43 -0.63
N LEU A 34 4.08 5.08 -0.66
CA LEU A 34 3.41 4.37 0.43
C LEU A 34 4.10 3.06 0.78
N ARG A 35 4.58 2.32 -0.22
CA ARG A 35 5.23 1.02 -0.01
C ARG A 35 6.60 1.09 0.67
N ASN A 36 7.18 2.28 0.81
CA ASN A 36 8.38 2.48 1.62
C ASN A 36 8.10 2.29 3.12
N THR A 37 6.87 2.57 3.57
CA THR A 37 6.44 2.39 4.97
C THR A 37 5.47 1.23 5.11
N GLU A 38 4.49 1.14 4.21
CA GLU A 38 3.43 0.15 4.18
C GLU A 38 3.52 -0.69 2.90
N ARG A 39 4.37 -1.73 2.93
CA ARG A 39 4.77 -2.55 1.77
C ARG A 39 3.60 -3.07 0.90
N TYR A 40 2.42 -3.24 1.50
CA TYR A 40 1.24 -3.82 0.86
C TYR A 40 0.17 -2.80 0.46
N ALA A 41 0.40 -1.53 0.72
CA ALA A 41 -0.56 -0.48 0.42
C ALA A 41 -0.65 -0.19 -1.09
N TRP A 42 -1.83 0.27 -1.47
CA TRP A 42 -2.17 0.90 -2.72
C TRP A 42 -2.60 2.34 -2.45
N GLY A 43 -2.19 3.29 -3.30
CA GLY A 43 -2.61 4.68 -3.21
C GLY A 43 -4.05 4.88 -3.69
N ASN A 44 -4.73 5.88 -3.12
CA ASN A 44 -5.97 6.46 -3.64
C ASN A 44 -5.75 7.93 -3.99
N TRP A 45 -5.00 8.18 -5.06
CA TRP A 45 -4.66 9.54 -5.50
C TRP A 45 -5.89 10.41 -5.73
N THR A 46 -6.93 9.83 -6.34
CA THR A 46 -8.17 10.52 -6.69
C THR A 46 -9.06 10.83 -5.49
N LEU A 47 -8.76 10.24 -4.31
CA LEU A 47 -9.59 10.31 -3.11
C LEU A 47 -11.02 9.85 -3.41
N ASP A 48 -11.14 8.71 -4.11
CA ASP A 48 -12.44 8.13 -4.47
C ASP A 48 -13.13 7.60 -3.20
N PRO A 49 -14.31 8.12 -2.80
CA PRO A 49 -15.04 7.64 -1.62
C PRO A 49 -15.60 6.22 -1.78
N ALA A 50 -15.63 5.67 -2.99
CA ALA A 50 -16.01 4.28 -3.21
C ALA A 50 -14.91 3.28 -2.77
N ILE A 51 -13.68 3.75 -2.56
CA ILE A 51 -12.59 2.96 -1.97
C ILE A 51 -12.82 2.88 -0.46
N ARG A 52 -13.52 1.82 -0.07
CA ARG A 52 -13.87 1.51 1.32
C ARG A 52 -13.73 0.02 1.59
N VAL A 53 -13.64 -0.34 2.86
CA VAL A 53 -13.60 -1.74 3.30
C VAL A 53 -14.82 -2.51 2.75
N GLY A 54 -14.59 -3.70 2.21
CA GLY A 54 -15.64 -4.53 1.63
C GLY A 54 -16.02 -4.20 0.19
N ALA A 55 -15.42 -3.17 -0.41
CA ALA A 55 -15.61 -2.90 -1.83
C ALA A 55 -14.93 -3.99 -2.68
N LEU A 56 -15.67 -4.52 -3.66
CA LEU A 56 -15.17 -5.51 -4.60
C LEU A 56 -14.67 -4.86 -5.88
N GLY A 57 -13.58 -5.41 -6.43
CA GLY A 57 -12.99 -4.91 -7.66
C GLY A 57 -11.91 -5.81 -8.20
N TRP A 58 -11.20 -5.31 -9.20
CA TRP A 58 -10.00 -5.95 -9.72
C TRP A 58 -8.89 -4.96 -9.99
N PHE A 59 -7.65 -5.45 -9.92
CA PHE A 59 -6.49 -4.70 -10.39
C PHE A 59 -6.20 -5.00 -11.85
N ASN A 60 -5.76 -3.96 -12.55
CA ASN A 60 -4.93 -4.12 -13.71
C ASN A 60 -3.47 -3.86 -13.30
N PRO A 61 -2.57 -4.86 -13.36
CA PRO A 61 -1.19 -4.71 -12.88
C PRO A 61 -0.41 -3.56 -13.52
N SER A 62 -0.84 -3.04 -14.68
CA SER A 62 -0.15 -1.95 -15.37
C SER A 62 -0.50 -0.54 -14.89
N ASP A 63 -1.64 -0.33 -14.21
CA ASP A 63 -2.15 1.01 -13.89
C ASP A 63 -2.27 1.30 -12.38
N THR A 64 -2.03 0.29 -11.52
CA THR A 64 -2.07 0.38 -10.04
C THR A 64 -3.39 0.91 -9.46
N HIS A 65 -4.45 0.94 -10.26
CA HIS A 65 -5.76 1.44 -9.85
C HIS A 65 -6.73 0.26 -9.73
N VAL A 66 -7.45 0.21 -8.62
CA VAL A 66 -8.54 -0.75 -8.46
C VAL A 66 -9.73 -0.32 -9.30
N GLN A 67 -10.20 -1.20 -10.17
CA GLN A 67 -11.45 -1.01 -10.89
C GLN A 67 -12.56 -1.67 -10.08
N LEU A 68 -13.47 -0.85 -9.55
CA LEU A 68 -14.55 -1.34 -8.69
C LEU A 68 -15.66 -1.99 -9.51
N ALA A 69 -16.13 -3.15 -9.06
CA ALA A 69 -17.26 -3.88 -9.65
C ALA A 69 -18.63 -3.45 -9.07
N ASN A 70 -18.62 -2.35 -8.30
CA ASN A 70 -19.78 -1.64 -7.75
C ASN A 70 -20.70 -2.46 -6.80
N TYR A 71 -20.14 -3.46 -6.12
CA TYR A 71 -20.80 -4.17 -5.03
C TYR A 71 -20.04 -3.93 -3.72
N GLN A 72 -20.77 -3.53 -2.68
CA GLN A 72 -20.26 -3.49 -1.31
C GLN A 72 -20.77 -4.74 -0.58
N MET A 73 -19.85 -5.50 -0.01
CA MET A 73 -20.20 -6.60 0.88
C MET A 73 -20.93 -6.08 2.13
N ASP A 74 -21.95 -6.80 2.58
CA ASP A 74 -22.58 -6.54 3.87
C ASP A 74 -21.64 -7.03 4.99
N LEU A 75 -20.79 -6.11 5.46
CA LEU A 75 -19.89 -6.32 6.58
C LEU A 75 -19.79 -5.07 7.43
N GLN A 76 -19.48 -5.27 8.70
CA GLN A 76 -19.18 -4.21 9.66
C GLN A 76 -17.65 -4.14 9.83
N PRO A 77 -16.98 -3.09 9.32
CA PRO A 77 -15.54 -2.92 9.50
C PRO A 77 -15.19 -2.70 10.98
N THR A 78 -14.04 -3.22 11.40
CA THR A 78 -13.41 -2.78 12.65
C THR A 78 -12.69 -1.46 12.37
N GLU A 79 -13.00 -0.44 13.17
CA GLU A 79 -12.34 0.87 13.09
C GLU A 79 -11.35 1.06 14.26
N HIS A 80 -10.19 1.59 13.95
CA HIS A 80 -9.23 2.06 14.95
C HIS A 80 -8.89 3.52 14.66
N ARG A 81 -9.31 4.41 15.55
CA ARG A 81 -9.01 5.85 15.44
C ARG A 81 -7.67 6.17 16.07
N ALA A 82 -6.82 6.82 15.29
CA ALA A 82 -5.53 7.33 15.71
C ALA A 82 -5.17 8.50 14.80
N ALA A 83 -4.84 9.64 15.40
CA ALA A 83 -4.31 10.75 14.63
C ALA A 83 -2.90 10.43 14.18
N VAL A 84 -2.68 10.40 12.87
CA VAL A 84 -1.36 10.23 12.28
C VAL A 84 -1.28 11.13 11.07
N ASP A 85 -0.43 12.15 11.15
CA ASP A 85 -0.09 12.94 9.97
C ASP A 85 0.78 12.11 9.04
N TRP A 86 0.51 12.19 7.73
CA TRP A 86 1.41 11.66 6.73
C TRP A 86 1.90 12.78 5.83
N HIS A 87 3.11 12.58 5.35
CA HIS A 87 3.77 13.49 4.43
C HIS A 87 4.64 12.65 3.48
N LEU A 88 4.21 12.56 2.23
CA LEU A 88 4.87 11.77 1.19
C LEU A 88 5.22 12.69 0.04
N GLU A 89 6.50 12.74 -0.32
CA GLU A 89 7.00 13.63 -1.37
C GLU A 89 7.95 12.91 -2.32
N GLN A 90 7.96 13.36 -3.57
CA GLN A 90 8.94 12.95 -4.57
C GLN A 90 9.33 14.15 -5.44
N GLY A 91 10.62 14.24 -5.77
CA GLY A 91 11.14 15.29 -6.65
C GLY A 91 11.44 16.59 -5.90
N HIS A 92 11.30 17.72 -6.62
CA HIS A 92 11.65 19.05 -6.10
C HIS A 92 10.42 19.74 -5.56
N VAL A 93 9.96 19.34 -4.37
CA VAL A 93 8.84 19.99 -3.68
C VAL A 93 9.36 20.86 -2.56
N ARG A 94 8.83 22.08 -2.44
CA ARG A 94 9.05 22.95 -1.29
C ARG A 94 7.71 23.45 -0.77
N GLN A 95 7.40 23.14 0.48
CA GLN A 95 6.27 23.73 1.18
C GLN A 95 6.72 24.94 2.01
N THR A 96 5.94 26.03 1.96
CA THR A 96 6.07 27.18 2.84
C THR A 96 4.72 27.54 3.42
N THR A 97 4.68 27.87 4.70
CA THR A 97 3.44 28.21 5.41
C THR A 97 3.58 29.60 6.03
N ALA A 98 2.56 30.44 5.86
CA ALA A 98 2.54 31.80 6.38
C ALA A 98 1.15 32.19 6.90
N GLY A 99 1.11 32.99 7.97
CA GLY A 99 -0.13 33.59 8.46
C GLY A 99 -0.65 34.63 7.48
N VAL A 100 -1.97 34.68 7.28
CA VAL A 100 -2.63 35.67 6.42
C VAL A 100 -3.69 36.42 7.22
N GLN A 101 -3.87 37.69 6.92
CA GLN A 101 -4.97 38.48 7.46
C GLN A 101 -6.09 38.55 6.42
N PHE A 102 -7.32 38.28 6.86
CA PHE A 102 -8.49 38.37 6.00
C PHE A 102 -9.09 39.78 6.07
N ASP A 103 -9.19 40.46 4.92
CA ASP A 103 -9.81 41.78 4.82
C ASP A 103 -11.30 41.76 5.24
N VAL A 104 -11.96 40.63 5.02
CA VAL A 104 -13.32 40.34 5.47
C VAL A 104 -13.26 39.11 6.38
N PRO A 105 -13.85 39.15 7.60
CA PRO A 105 -13.88 37.99 8.49
C PRO A 105 -14.35 36.74 7.76
N TYR A 106 -13.62 35.65 7.97
CA TYR A 106 -13.89 34.37 7.37
C TYR A 106 -14.67 33.50 8.35
N LEU A 107 -15.89 33.07 7.99
CA LEU A 107 -16.63 32.11 8.79
C LEU A 107 -16.03 30.72 8.62
N ASP A 108 -15.33 30.22 9.63
CA ASP A 108 -14.75 28.88 9.61
C ASP A 108 -15.87 27.82 9.63
N PRO A 109 -15.99 26.97 8.59
CA PRO A 109 -17.04 25.97 8.53
C PRO A 109 -16.88 24.84 9.57
N THR A 110 -15.68 24.65 10.13
CA THR A 110 -15.40 23.65 11.17
C THR A 110 -15.93 24.07 12.53
N THR A 111 -15.79 25.36 12.87
CA THR A 111 -16.15 25.89 14.20
C THR A 111 -17.40 26.77 14.21
N GLY A 112 -17.86 27.24 13.04
CA GLY A 112 -18.95 28.20 12.91
C GLY A 112 -18.60 29.60 13.42
N THR A 113 -17.31 29.92 13.59
CA THR A 113 -16.84 31.19 14.15
C THR A 113 -16.14 32.03 13.09
N GLU A 114 -16.34 33.35 13.12
CA GLU A 114 -15.61 34.27 12.25
C GLU A 114 -14.17 34.47 12.73
N VAL A 115 -13.21 34.28 11.81
CA VAL A 115 -11.78 34.48 12.04
C VAL A 115 -11.24 35.58 11.13
N THR A 116 -10.36 36.43 11.65
CA THR A 116 -9.71 37.52 10.89
C THR A 116 -8.27 37.19 10.51
N VAL A 117 -7.72 36.12 11.08
CA VAL A 117 -6.39 35.58 10.77
C VAL A 117 -6.55 34.14 10.32
N GLY A 118 -5.82 33.77 9.28
CA GLY A 118 -5.79 32.42 8.73
C GLY A 118 -4.38 31.95 8.42
N LEU A 119 -4.31 30.83 7.74
CA LEU A 119 -3.07 30.18 7.31
C LEU A 119 -3.08 30.01 5.80
N GLN A 120 -1.96 30.28 5.16
CA GLN A 120 -1.70 29.91 3.77
C GLN A 120 -0.54 28.91 3.74
N SER A 121 -0.79 27.75 3.14
CA SER A 121 0.23 26.78 2.77
C SER A 121 0.44 26.86 1.26
N LYS A 122 1.69 27.03 0.83
CA LYS A 122 2.12 27.12 -0.58
C LYS A 122 3.12 26.02 -0.87
N TRP A 123 2.95 25.34 -2.01
CA TRP A 123 3.85 24.36 -2.57
C TRP A 123 4.44 24.88 -3.87
N GLU A 124 5.76 24.83 -3.96
CA GLU A 124 6.54 25.17 -5.15
C GLU A 124 7.17 23.88 -5.69
N PHE A 125 6.94 23.60 -6.97
CA PHE A 125 7.44 22.41 -7.64
C PHE A 125 8.53 22.81 -8.64
N GLY A 126 9.77 22.43 -8.35
CA GLY A 126 10.93 22.79 -9.18
C GLY A 126 10.94 22.09 -10.54
N SER A 127 10.41 20.87 -10.64
CA SER A 127 10.38 20.07 -11.86
C SER A 127 9.07 19.33 -12.08
N LYS A 128 8.72 19.13 -13.34
CA LYS A 128 7.68 18.22 -13.79
C LYS A 128 7.84 16.82 -13.17
N GLY A 129 6.73 16.20 -12.80
CA GLY A 129 6.70 14.89 -12.14
C GLY A 129 6.98 14.94 -10.64
N SER A 130 7.27 16.11 -10.07
CA SER A 130 7.33 16.27 -8.61
C SER A 130 5.92 16.15 -8.02
N LEU A 131 5.80 15.53 -6.84
CA LEU A 131 4.51 15.29 -6.20
C LEU A 131 4.60 15.41 -4.68
N THR A 132 3.48 15.78 -4.06
CA THR A 132 3.25 15.63 -2.63
C THR A 132 1.87 15.02 -2.35
N SER A 133 1.79 14.19 -1.32
CA SER A 133 0.56 13.73 -0.69
C SER A 133 0.72 13.89 0.81
N GLN A 134 -0.12 14.73 1.41
CA GLN A 134 -0.04 15.02 2.83
C GLN A 134 -1.42 15.36 3.40
N GLY A 135 -1.57 15.15 4.70
CA GLY A 135 -2.80 15.39 5.41
C GLY A 135 -2.78 14.82 6.82
N SER A 136 -3.91 14.98 7.51
CA SER A 136 -4.12 14.44 8.85
C SER A 136 -4.96 13.16 8.77
N GLY A 137 -4.37 12.04 9.17
CA GLY A 137 -5.03 10.75 9.23
C GLY A 137 -5.89 10.65 10.48
N VAL A 138 -7.09 10.07 10.36
CA VAL A 138 -8.03 9.90 11.48
C VAL A 138 -8.07 8.47 12.03
N GLY A 139 -7.53 7.52 11.27
CA GLY A 139 -7.44 6.12 11.66
C GLY A 139 -7.42 5.16 10.49
N VAL A 140 -7.74 3.90 10.80
CA VAL A 140 -7.88 2.81 9.83
C VAL A 140 -9.20 2.08 10.03
N ALA A 141 -9.76 1.57 8.94
CA ALA A 141 -10.86 0.60 8.98
C ALA A 141 -10.42 -0.69 8.28
N TYR A 142 -10.80 -1.85 8.80
CA TYR A 142 -10.39 -3.15 8.23
C TYR A 142 -11.39 -4.29 8.51
N VAL A 143 -11.27 -5.38 7.73
CA VAL A 143 -11.98 -6.64 7.97
C VAL A 143 -11.11 -7.58 8.79
N GLU A 144 -11.54 -7.93 9.99
CA GLU A 144 -10.93 -9.01 10.77
C GLU A 144 -11.05 -10.34 10.02
N ASN A 145 -9.94 -11.07 9.89
CA ASN A 145 -9.87 -12.34 9.15
C ASN A 145 -10.45 -12.24 7.73
N GLY A 146 -10.18 -11.14 7.01
CA GLY A 146 -10.75 -10.86 5.68
C GLY A 146 -10.63 -12.01 4.67
N ALA A 147 -9.55 -12.80 4.71
CA ALA A 147 -9.40 -13.99 3.87
C ALA A 147 -10.48 -15.05 4.14
N GLN A 148 -10.78 -15.33 5.41
CA GLN A 148 -11.83 -16.27 5.79
C GLN A 148 -13.21 -15.72 5.41
N TYR A 149 -13.46 -14.43 5.66
CA TYR A 149 -14.71 -13.78 5.25
C TYR A 149 -14.96 -13.91 3.75
N MET A 150 -13.92 -13.70 2.93
CA MET A 150 -14.02 -13.85 1.47
C MET A 150 -14.35 -15.29 1.08
N LEU A 151 -13.70 -16.29 1.68
CA LEU A 151 -13.98 -17.71 1.43
C LEU A 151 -15.41 -18.10 1.84
N ASP A 152 -15.87 -17.66 3.00
CA ASP A 152 -17.22 -17.93 3.50
C ASP A 152 -18.31 -17.30 2.61
N ASN A 153 -17.99 -16.22 1.91
CA ASN A 153 -18.88 -15.50 1.00
C ASN A 153 -18.52 -15.70 -0.48
N TYR A 154 -17.81 -16.78 -0.83
CA TYR A 154 -17.30 -17.01 -2.18
C TYR A 154 -18.36 -16.83 -3.26
N GLN A 155 -19.55 -17.43 -3.10
CA GLN A 155 -20.60 -17.38 -4.13
C GLN A 155 -21.06 -15.96 -4.45
N ALA A 156 -21.26 -15.12 -3.42
CA ALA A 156 -21.67 -13.73 -3.62
C ALA A 156 -20.60 -12.94 -4.37
N ILE A 157 -19.33 -13.16 -4.02
CA ILE A 157 -18.20 -12.50 -4.67
C ILE A 157 -17.99 -13.03 -6.10
N TYR A 158 -18.20 -14.34 -6.31
CA TYR A 158 -18.15 -15.00 -7.61
C TYR A 158 -19.18 -14.44 -8.58
N ASP A 159 -20.42 -14.21 -8.13
CA ASP A 159 -21.48 -13.65 -8.98
C ASP A 159 -21.12 -12.23 -9.46
N VAL A 160 -20.49 -11.42 -8.59
CA VAL A 160 -19.96 -10.11 -8.95
C VAL A 160 -18.79 -10.25 -9.93
N ALA A 161 -17.82 -11.11 -9.64
CA ALA A 161 -16.67 -11.38 -10.52
C ALA A 161 -17.14 -11.80 -11.93
N LYS A 162 -18.15 -12.68 -11.99
CA LYS A 162 -18.75 -13.15 -13.24
C LYS A 162 -19.39 -12.02 -14.03
N SER A 163 -20.06 -11.08 -13.36
CA SER A 163 -20.69 -9.92 -14.00
C SER A 163 -19.68 -9.01 -14.73
N VAL A 164 -18.41 -9.02 -14.29
CA VAL A 164 -17.32 -8.24 -14.88
C VAL A 164 -16.29 -9.10 -15.64
N ASN A 165 -16.64 -10.34 -15.99
CA ASN A 165 -15.79 -11.29 -16.71
C ASN A 165 -14.44 -11.59 -16.02
N LYS A 166 -14.45 -11.66 -14.69
CA LYS A 166 -13.29 -12.01 -13.84
C LYS A 166 -13.41 -13.41 -13.26
N VAL A 167 -13.90 -14.32 -14.08
CA VAL A 167 -13.99 -15.75 -13.77
C VAL A 167 -13.41 -16.57 -14.92
N ASN A 168 -12.81 -17.71 -14.61
CA ASN A 168 -12.33 -18.69 -15.59
C ASN A 168 -12.68 -20.10 -15.11
N GLY A 169 -13.45 -20.85 -15.90
CA GLY A 169 -13.69 -22.28 -15.61
C GLY A 169 -14.36 -22.58 -14.27
N GLY A 170 -15.14 -21.66 -13.70
CA GLY A 170 -15.79 -21.81 -12.39
C GLY A 170 -15.04 -21.12 -11.23
N ASP A 171 -13.82 -20.64 -11.50
CA ASP A 171 -12.95 -20.00 -10.52
C ASP A 171 -12.92 -18.47 -10.68
N ILE A 172 -12.81 -17.74 -9.58
CA ILE A 172 -12.44 -16.31 -9.61
C ILE A 172 -10.96 -16.19 -9.99
N VAL A 173 -10.68 -15.33 -10.98
CA VAL A 173 -9.29 -15.10 -11.44
C VAL A 173 -8.52 -14.24 -10.46
N GLN A 174 -7.21 -14.46 -10.41
CA GLN A 174 -6.31 -13.61 -9.64
C GLN A 174 -6.35 -12.16 -10.13
N GLY A 175 -6.19 -11.23 -9.19
CA GLY A 175 -6.41 -9.81 -9.38
C GLY A 175 -7.83 -9.35 -9.06
N PHE A 176 -8.84 -10.22 -8.96
CA PHE A 176 -10.18 -9.89 -8.47
C PHE A 176 -10.33 -10.24 -6.99
N GLY A 177 -10.99 -9.37 -6.23
CA GLY A 177 -11.14 -9.53 -4.80
C GLY A 177 -11.71 -8.30 -4.10
N MET A 178 -11.24 -8.04 -2.88
CA MET A 178 -11.86 -7.12 -1.94
C MET A 178 -10.85 -6.19 -1.27
N ILE A 179 -11.26 -4.94 -1.05
CA ILE A 179 -10.55 -4.01 -0.17
C ILE A 179 -10.74 -4.46 1.28
N THR A 180 -9.65 -4.85 1.94
CA THR A 180 -9.68 -5.42 3.30
C THR A 180 -9.26 -4.45 4.38
N LYS A 181 -8.60 -3.35 4.01
CA LYS A 181 -8.19 -2.28 4.94
C LYS A 181 -8.09 -0.96 4.19
N VAL A 182 -8.43 0.14 4.86
CA VAL A 182 -8.26 1.51 4.36
C VAL A 182 -7.64 2.39 5.45
N TRP A 183 -6.82 3.34 5.03
CA TRP A 183 -6.34 4.42 5.89
C TRP A 183 -7.13 5.69 5.60
N LEU A 184 -7.71 6.27 6.64
CA LEU A 184 -8.75 7.28 6.56
C LEU A 184 -8.22 8.67 6.89
N THR A 185 -8.80 9.69 6.25
CA THR A 185 -8.49 11.11 6.49
C THR A 185 -9.73 11.99 6.41
N ASP A 186 -9.75 13.04 7.22
CA ASP A 186 -10.74 14.13 7.19
C ASP A 186 -10.21 15.39 6.47
N GLY A 187 -8.96 15.37 5.99
CA GLY A 187 -8.28 16.52 5.42
C GLY A 187 -6.99 16.15 4.71
N CYS A 188 -6.88 16.39 3.41
CA CYS A 188 -5.63 16.15 2.69
C CYS A 188 -5.51 16.90 1.35
N VAL A 189 -4.26 16.95 0.88
CA VAL A 189 -3.90 17.41 -0.46
C VAL A 189 -2.99 16.38 -1.15
N ASN A 190 -3.35 16.03 -2.37
CA ASN A 190 -2.52 15.31 -3.33
C ASN A 190 -2.25 16.25 -4.50
N LEU A 191 -0.98 16.59 -4.71
CA LEU A 191 -0.56 17.60 -5.68
C LEU A 191 0.55 17.03 -6.57
N GLY A 192 0.34 17.09 -7.88
CA GLY A 192 1.28 16.58 -8.88
C GLY A 192 1.61 17.65 -9.92
N SER A 193 2.89 17.96 -10.08
CA SER A 193 3.35 18.98 -11.02
C SER A 193 3.45 18.44 -12.45
N ARG A 194 2.69 19.01 -13.38
CA ARG A 194 2.75 18.64 -14.80
C ARG A 194 3.78 19.45 -15.59
N GLN A 195 4.44 20.43 -14.97
CA GLN A 195 5.46 21.26 -15.60
C GLN A 195 6.44 21.88 -14.58
N ASP A 196 7.62 22.23 -15.04
CA ASP A 196 8.63 22.85 -14.19
C ASP A 196 8.14 24.18 -13.60
N LYS A 197 8.58 24.47 -12.36
CA LYS A 197 8.31 25.72 -11.63
C LYS A 197 6.83 26.03 -11.39
N SER A 198 5.98 25.01 -11.30
CA SER A 198 4.56 25.20 -10.98
C SER A 198 4.33 25.47 -9.49
N GLU A 199 3.24 26.14 -9.14
CA GLU A 199 2.92 26.45 -7.74
C GLU A 199 1.45 26.20 -7.41
N PHE A 200 1.19 25.74 -6.20
CA PHE A 200 -0.15 25.61 -5.64
C PHE A 200 -0.19 26.25 -4.26
N SER A 201 -1.30 26.88 -3.89
CA SER A 201 -1.53 27.27 -2.50
C SER A 201 -2.96 27.01 -2.07
N ILE A 202 -3.12 26.78 -0.77
CA ILE A 202 -4.40 26.66 -0.08
C ILE A 202 -4.42 27.67 1.07
N THR A 203 -5.54 28.34 1.27
CA THR A 203 -5.70 29.35 2.32
C THR A 203 -7.03 29.15 3.04
N GLY A 204 -7.06 29.30 4.36
CA GLY A 204 -8.24 29.07 5.20
C GLY A 204 -7.98 29.42 6.66
N SER A 205 -8.84 28.95 7.56
CA SER A 205 -8.57 29.03 9.00
C SER A 205 -7.34 28.18 9.35
N VAL A 206 -6.70 28.49 10.49
CA VAL A 206 -5.49 27.77 10.93
C VAL A 206 -5.78 26.29 11.11
N ASP A 207 -6.86 25.96 11.83
CA ASP A 207 -7.27 24.59 12.11
C ASP A 207 -7.63 23.82 10.83
N GLY A 208 -8.42 24.45 9.94
CA GLY A 208 -8.84 23.85 8.68
C GLY A 208 -7.66 23.52 7.77
N VAL A 209 -6.74 24.47 7.55
CA VAL A 209 -5.56 24.24 6.70
C VAL A 209 -4.55 23.31 7.37
N SER A 210 -4.44 23.33 8.70
CA SER A 210 -3.53 22.41 9.40
C SER A 210 -3.96 20.96 9.22
N ALA A 211 -5.27 20.69 9.31
CA ALA A 211 -5.83 19.36 9.01
C ALA A 211 -5.64 18.95 7.54
N MET A 212 -5.73 19.89 6.60
CA MET A 212 -5.48 19.63 5.18
C MET A 212 -4.01 19.27 4.88
N THR A 213 -3.08 19.69 5.73
CA THR A 213 -1.64 19.64 5.43
C THR A 213 -0.82 18.76 6.37
N GLY A 214 -1.43 18.17 7.40
CA GLY A 214 -0.76 17.30 8.35
C GLY A 214 0.18 18.06 9.30
N SER A 215 -0.18 19.30 9.68
CA SER A 215 0.64 20.12 10.58
C SER A 215 0.12 20.17 12.02
N ASP A 216 -0.95 19.44 12.33
CA ASP A 216 -1.47 19.26 13.71
C ASP A 216 -2.10 17.87 13.89
N GLN A 217 -1.61 17.12 14.88
CA GLN A 217 -1.92 15.70 15.11
C GLN A 217 -3.23 15.48 15.88
N SER A 218 -4.24 16.32 15.67
CA SER A 218 -5.52 16.20 16.39
C SER A 218 -6.55 15.43 15.58
N ALA A 219 -6.96 14.25 16.07
CA ALA A 219 -7.94 13.37 15.44
C ALA A 219 -9.34 13.99 15.26
N SER A 220 -9.60 15.14 15.90
CA SER A 220 -10.88 15.84 15.82
C SER A 220 -10.90 16.98 14.79
N LEU A 221 -9.75 17.35 14.23
CA LEU A 221 -9.68 18.42 13.26
C LEU A 221 -10.16 17.94 11.89
N LYS A 222 -11.07 18.70 11.29
CA LYS A 222 -11.57 18.45 9.94
C LYS A 222 -10.96 19.44 8.97
N GLY A 223 -10.54 18.93 7.81
CA GLY A 223 -10.01 19.73 6.73
C GLY A 223 -11.06 20.72 6.23
N SER A 224 -10.65 21.97 6.06
CA SER A 224 -11.46 23.00 5.40
C SER A 224 -10.54 24.09 4.85
N TYR A 225 -11.02 24.82 3.84
CA TYR A 225 -10.26 25.91 3.25
C TYR A 225 -11.18 26.95 2.61
N LYS A 226 -10.70 28.19 2.53
CA LYS A 226 -11.39 29.33 1.93
C LYS A 226 -11.17 29.40 0.43
N ASN A 227 -9.94 29.21 -0.03
CA ASN A 227 -9.62 29.20 -1.46
C ASN A 227 -8.36 28.40 -1.76
N THR A 228 -8.17 28.13 -3.05
CA THR A 228 -6.89 27.66 -3.58
C THR A 228 -6.43 28.58 -4.70
N SER A 229 -5.12 28.69 -4.88
CA SER A 229 -4.50 29.31 -6.05
C SER A 229 -3.62 28.29 -6.74
N THR A 230 -3.50 28.41 -8.06
CA THR A 230 -2.61 27.56 -8.85
C THR A 230 -1.96 28.45 -9.89
N ALA A 231 -0.65 28.60 -9.78
CA ALA A 231 0.15 29.09 -10.89
C ALA A 231 0.58 27.86 -11.69
N ASP A 232 0.48 27.96 -13.02
CA ASP A 232 0.96 26.90 -13.90
C ASP A 232 0.17 25.57 -13.75
N ASN A 233 0.64 24.48 -14.37
CA ASN A 233 -0.11 23.23 -14.46
C ASN A 233 0.21 22.27 -13.31
N VAL A 234 -0.58 22.36 -12.22
CA VAL A 234 -0.60 21.40 -11.11
C VAL A 234 -1.89 20.59 -11.15
N GLU A 235 -1.78 19.26 -11.17
CA GLU A 235 -2.92 18.41 -10.85
C GLU A 235 -3.14 18.39 -9.33
N LYS A 236 -4.38 18.56 -8.91
CA LYS A 236 -4.76 18.60 -7.50
C LYS A 236 -5.95 17.72 -7.21
N ARG A 237 -5.86 16.92 -6.15
CA ARG A 237 -6.96 16.23 -5.50
C ARG A 237 -6.92 16.63 -4.04
N ILE A 238 -7.99 17.24 -3.57
CA ILE A 238 -8.07 17.78 -2.21
C ILE A 238 -9.35 17.26 -1.59
N PHE A 239 -9.28 16.94 -0.30
CA PHE A 239 -10.44 16.55 0.49
C PHE A 239 -10.52 17.40 1.75
N PRO A 240 -11.62 18.13 2.00
CA PRO A 240 -12.82 18.23 1.17
C PRO A 240 -12.55 18.85 -0.21
N SER A 241 -13.39 18.51 -1.19
CA SER A 241 -13.19 18.95 -2.59
C SER A 241 -13.66 20.37 -2.88
N LYS A 242 -14.48 20.95 -2.00
CA LYS A 242 -15.07 22.29 -2.15
C LYS A 242 -14.57 23.24 -1.06
N ALA A 243 -14.31 24.47 -1.45
CA ALA A 243 -14.03 25.54 -0.50
C ALA A 243 -15.23 25.82 0.40
N ASP A 244 -14.98 26.37 1.58
CA ASP A 244 -15.98 26.80 2.55
C ASP A 244 -16.93 25.68 3.00
N THR A 245 -16.45 24.44 2.94
CA THR A 245 -17.18 23.27 3.38
C THR A 245 -16.32 22.42 4.29
N VAL A 246 -17.00 21.76 5.21
CA VAL A 246 -16.49 20.58 5.90
C VAL A 246 -17.30 19.42 5.35
N GLU A 247 -16.65 18.36 4.90
CA GLU A 247 -17.38 17.16 4.53
C GLU A 247 -17.92 16.51 5.83
N HIS A 248 -19.25 16.46 5.92
CA HIS A 248 -19.94 15.87 7.08
C HIS A 248 -20.08 14.35 6.94
N ASN A 249 -19.91 13.82 5.73
CA ASN A 249 -19.92 12.39 5.44
C ASN A 249 -18.59 11.74 5.85
N ASP A 250 -18.60 10.41 5.92
CA ASP A 250 -17.49 9.57 6.38
C ASP A 250 -16.12 9.98 5.80
N PRO A 251 -15.03 9.84 6.56
CA PRO A 251 -13.68 10.13 6.08
C PRO A 251 -13.37 9.35 4.80
N VAL A 252 -12.52 9.93 3.95
CA VAL A 252 -12.08 9.28 2.70
C VAL A 252 -10.82 8.46 2.93
N ALA A 253 -10.65 7.39 2.16
CA ALA A 253 -9.41 6.62 2.16
C ALA A 253 -8.32 7.34 1.35
N TYR A 254 -7.13 7.56 1.90
CA TYR A 254 -5.96 8.00 1.11
C TYR A 254 -5.11 6.82 0.61
N ALA A 255 -5.23 5.68 1.28
CA ALA A 255 -4.56 4.43 0.91
C ALA A 255 -5.44 3.22 1.30
N TYR A 256 -5.14 2.06 0.74
CA TYR A 256 -5.87 0.82 1.03
C TYR A 256 -5.04 -0.45 0.83
N GLU A 257 -5.44 -1.54 1.47
CA GLU A 257 -4.95 -2.90 1.19
C GLU A 257 -6.04 -3.71 0.51
N PHE A 258 -5.63 -4.60 -0.39
CA PHE A 258 -6.51 -5.44 -1.16
C PHE A 258 -6.15 -6.91 -0.98
N SER A 259 -7.14 -7.79 -1.00
CA SER A 259 -6.95 -9.24 -1.01
C SER A 259 -7.59 -9.81 -2.26
N SER A 260 -6.92 -10.76 -2.91
CA SER A 260 -7.33 -11.35 -4.18
C SER A 260 -7.65 -12.82 -4.03
N PHE A 261 -8.61 -13.33 -4.80
CA PHE A 261 -8.74 -14.77 -4.99
C PHE A 261 -7.62 -15.34 -5.85
N ALA A 262 -7.41 -16.65 -5.73
CA ALA A 262 -6.64 -17.46 -6.67
C ALA A 262 -7.34 -18.82 -6.81
N GLY A 263 -8.47 -18.84 -7.52
CA GLY A 263 -9.39 -19.99 -7.52
C GLY A 263 -10.45 -19.93 -6.42
N GLU A 264 -11.19 -21.02 -6.26
CA GLU A 264 -12.28 -21.13 -5.29
C GLU A 264 -11.83 -21.13 -3.83
N THR A 265 -10.68 -21.73 -3.52
CA THR A 265 -10.31 -22.08 -2.13
C THR A 265 -9.15 -21.26 -1.57
N VAL A 266 -8.58 -20.37 -2.36
CA VAL A 266 -7.38 -19.60 -1.97
C VAL A 266 -7.66 -18.11 -2.06
N VAL A 267 -7.34 -17.41 -0.98
CA VAL A 267 -7.28 -15.95 -0.93
C VAL A 267 -5.85 -15.54 -0.62
N ILE A 268 -5.28 -14.72 -1.49
CA ILE A 268 -3.99 -14.05 -1.32
C ILE A 268 -4.25 -12.77 -0.53
N PRO A 269 -3.89 -12.70 0.76
CA PRO A 269 -4.02 -11.47 1.50
C PRO A 269 -2.99 -10.45 1.00
N ARG A 270 -3.29 -9.17 1.14
CA ARG A 270 -2.32 -8.09 0.88
C ARG A 270 -1.72 -8.21 -0.54
N TYR A 271 -2.60 -8.46 -1.50
CA TYR A 271 -2.30 -8.69 -2.89
C TYR A 271 -1.71 -7.43 -3.54
N VAL A 272 -0.51 -7.57 -4.08
CA VAL A 272 0.21 -6.49 -4.79
C VAL A 272 0.59 -6.86 -6.23
N ALA A 273 0.59 -8.15 -6.57
CA ALA A 273 0.88 -8.70 -7.89
C ALA A 273 0.49 -10.18 -7.96
N ASP A 274 0.37 -10.70 -9.18
CA ASP A 274 0.08 -12.13 -9.41
C ASP A 274 1.20 -13.02 -8.84
N ILE A 275 0.79 -14.08 -8.14
CA ILE A 275 1.62 -15.15 -7.59
C ILE A 275 1.17 -16.44 -8.26
N SER A 276 2.05 -17.04 -9.07
CA SER A 276 1.77 -18.31 -9.73
C SER A 276 1.97 -19.51 -8.81
N ALA A 277 2.98 -19.44 -7.94
CA ALA A 277 3.32 -20.46 -6.97
C ALA A 277 4.20 -19.88 -5.85
N LEU A 278 4.28 -20.60 -4.74
CA LEU A 278 5.21 -20.32 -3.66
C LEU A 278 6.59 -20.91 -4.00
N ASN A 279 7.64 -20.15 -3.70
CA ASN A 279 9.02 -20.51 -3.99
C ASN A 279 9.91 -20.25 -2.78
N LEU A 280 10.82 -21.16 -2.49
CA LEU A 280 11.80 -21.05 -1.41
C LEU A 280 13.21 -21.02 -1.99
N SER A 281 13.95 -19.94 -1.73
CA SER A 281 15.38 -19.83 -2.04
C SER A 281 16.21 -20.07 -0.79
N LEU A 282 17.25 -20.90 -0.91
CA LEU A 282 18.21 -21.23 0.14
C LEU A 282 19.59 -20.75 -0.30
N HIS A 283 20.02 -19.61 0.22
CA HIS A 283 21.30 -18.99 -0.10
C HIS A 283 22.36 -19.50 0.87
N ASN A 284 23.39 -20.18 0.38
CA ASN A 284 24.45 -20.70 1.23
C ASN A 284 25.72 -19.85 1.10
N SER A 285 25.86 -18.83 1.95
CA SER A 285 27.12 -18.08 2.07
C SER A 285 28.20 -18.82 2.88
N GLY A 286 27.86 -19.95 3.48
CA GLY A 286 28.79 -20.82 4.21
C GLY A 286 29.60 -21.75 3.32
N SER A 287 30.44 -22.58 3.95
CA SER A 287 31.24 -23.62 3.26
C SER A 287 30.66 -25.04 3.40
N TYR A 288 29.60 -25.21 4.20
CA TYR A 288 28.94 -26.50 4.37
C TYR A 288 28.17 -26.93 3.12
N ILE A 289 28.06 -28.25 2.94
CA ILE A 289 27.03 -28.84 2.08
C ILE A 289 25.78 -29.06 2.92
N VAL A 290 24.63 -28.62 2.42
CA VAL A 290 23.33 -28.69 3.10
C VAL A 290 22.36 -29.51 2.27
N ASN A 291 21.75 -30.54 2.88
CA ASN A 291 20.61 -31.25 2.33
C ASN A 291 19.34 -30.66 2.96
N ALA A 292 18.52 -29.97 2.17
CA ALA A 292 17.27 -29.39 2.61
C ALA A 292 16.10 -30.30 2.20
N THR A 293 15.20 -30.58 3.14
CA THR A 293 13.93 -31.26 2.92
C THR A 293 12.81 -30.32 3.35
N VAL A 294 11.88 -30.05 2.46
CA VAL A 294 10.68 -29.25 2.72
C VAL A 294 9.46 -30.13 2.63
N THR A 295 8.66 -30.10 3.69
CA THR A 295 7.37 -30.77 3.74
C THR A 295 6.27 -29.76 3.98
N TYR A 296 5.09 -29.97 3.38
CA TYR A 296 3.94 -29.08 3.49
C TYR A 296 2.63 -29.83 3.24
N THR A 297 1.51 -29.25 3.65
CA THR A 297 0.16 -29.77 3.40
C THR A 297 -0.53 -28.95 2.32
N SER A 298 -1.05 -29.56 1.27
CA SER A 298 -1.84 -28.93 0.21
C SER A 298 -2.92 -29.91 -0.28
N GLY A 299 -4.14 -29.43 -0.50
CA GLY A 299 -5.31 -30.26 -0.80
C GLY A 299 -5.55 -31.37 0.24
N GLY A 300 -5.25 -31.10 1.52
CA GLY A 300 -5.36 -32.07 2.62
C GLY A 300 -4.30 -33.19 2.62
N LYS A 301 -3.32 -33.16 1.71
CA LYS A 301 -2.25 -34.17 1.62
C LYS A 301 -0.90 -33.58 1.97
N ARG A 302 -0.04 -34.37 2.62
CA ARG A 302 1.35 -34.01 2.88
C ARG A 302 2.20 -34.28 1.64
N HIS A 303 3.05 -33.32 1.30
CA HIS A 303 4.01 -33.39 0.20
C HIS A 303 5.43 -33.21 0.74
N GLU A 304 6.42 -33.69 -0.02
CA GLU A 304 7.84 -33.55 0.28
C GLU A 304 8.63 -33.15 -0.98
N ARG A 305 9.62 -32.28 -0.77
CA ARG A 305 10.60 -31.84 -1.77
C ARG A 305 11.98 -31.78 -1.13
N THR A 306 13.02 -32.07 -1.89
CA THR A 306 14.39 -32.04 -1.40
C THR A 306 15.32 -31.31 -2.36
N THR A 307 16.39 -30.73 -1.83
CA THR A 307 17.48 -30.14 -2.62
C THR A 307 18.79 -30.22 -1.84
N ARG A 308 19.93 -30.20 -2.55
CA ARG A 308 21.27 -30.22 -1.96
C ARG A 308 22.04 -28.99 -2.42
N ILE A 309 22.46 -28.15 -1.47
CA ILE A 309 23.16 -26.89 -1.73
C ILE A 309 24.61 -27.02 -1.25
N SER A 310 25.58 -26.78 -2.13
CA SER A 310 26.99 -26.69 -1.73
C SER A 310 27.32 -25.28 -1.23
N GLY A 311 28.43 -25.12 -0.52
CA GLY A 311 28.89 -23.80 -0.04
C GLY A 311 29.08 -22.80 -1.18
N GLY A 312 28.71 -21.54 -0.95
CA GLY A 312 28.75 -20.46 -1.94
C GLY A 312 27.66 -20.52 -3.01
N LEU A 313 26.75 -21.51 -2.98
CA LEU A 313 25.69 -21.69 -3.98
C LEU A 313 24.30 -21.36 -3.41
N THR A 314 23.34 -21.18 -4.31
CA THR A 314 21.92 -21.06 -3.98
C THR A 314 21.19 -22.30 -4.48
N GLY A 315 20.33 -22.87 -3.65
CA GLY A 315 19.36 -23.88 -4.04
C GLY A 315 17.94 -23.33 -3.99
N GLN A 316 17.02 -23.96 -4.71
CA GLN A 316 15.62 -23.56 -4.73
C GLN A 316 14.69 -24.76 -4.60
N ILE A 317 13.52 -24.53 -4.02
CA ILE A 317 12.35 -25.39 -4.11
C ILE A 317 11.22 -24.53 -4.65
N THR A 318 10.78 -24.85 -5.87
CA THR A 318 9.78 -24.09 -6.62
C THR A 318 8.46 -24.83 -6.70
N ASP A 319 7.44 -24.14 -7.24
CA ASP A 319 6.15 -24.72 -7.60
C ASP A 319 5.42 -25.35 -6.39
N ILE A 320 5.61 -24.76 -5.21
CA ILE A 320 4.80 -25.09 -4.04
C ILE A 320 3.42 -24.45 -4.25
N PRO A 321 2.32 -25.20 -4.17
CA PRO A 321 0.97 -24.67 -4.36
C PRO A 321 0.63 -23.52 -3.41
N LEU A 322 -0.20 -22.56 -3.84
CA LEU A 322 -0.58 -21.39 -3.03
C LEU A 322 -1.38 -21.77 -1.77
N ASP A 323 -2.09 -22.90 -1.79
CA ASP A 323 -2.82 -23.44 -0.65
C ASP A 323 -1.93 -24.19 0.35
N ALA A 324 -0.61 -24.22 0.13
CA ALA A 324 0.31 -24.92 1.01
C ALA A 324 0.29 -24.32 2.43
N THR A 325 0.17 -25.19 3.42
CA THR A 325 0.20 -24.84 4.86
C THR A 325 1.15 -25.77 5.60
N ASN A 326 1.45 -25.44 6.86
CA ASN A 326 2.24 -26.27 7.77
C ASN A 326 3.61 -26.67 7.16
N VAL A 327 4.32 -25.70 6.61
CA VAL A 327 5.61 -25.90 5.97
C VAL A 327 6.67 -26.17 7.04
N ASP A 328 7.38 -27.29 6.94
CA ASP A 328 8.54 -27.65 7.76
C ASP A 328 9.76 -27.80 6.84
N ILE A 329 10.80 -27.00 7.12
CA ILE A 329 12.02 -26.87 6.34
C ILE A 329 13.17 -27.40 7.19
N ARG A 330 13.59 -28.63 6.91
CA ARG A 330 14.69 -29.30 7.60
C ARG A 330 15.97 -29.17 6.77
N MET A 331 17.01 -28.59 7.35
CA MET A 331 18.30 -28.34 6.69
C MET A 331 19.39 -29.11 7.41
N ALA A 332 19.86 -30.21 6.83
CA ALA A 332 20.90 -31.06 7.39
C ALA A 332 22.27 -30.70 6.79
N PHE A 333 23.16 -30.16 7.63
CA PHE A 333 24.52 -29.78 7.24
C PHE A 333 25.43 -31.02 7.36
N ALA A 334 26.14 -31.38 6.28
CA ALA A 334 26.85 -32.67 6.13
C ALA A 334 27.92 -32.96 7.21
N ALA A 335 28.37 -31.95 7.96
CA ALA A 335 29.25 -32.06 9.11
C ALA A 335 28.90 -31.03 10.20
N GLY A 336 27.62 -30.63 10.26
CA GLY A 336 27.12 -29.60 11.16
C GLY A 336 25.83 -30.02 11.84
N THR A 337 25.11 -29.05 12.41
CA THR A 337 23.82 -29.29 13.06
C THR A 337 22.69 -29.32 12.04
N THR A 338 21.63 -30.08 12.31
CA THR A 338 20.39 -29.94 11.54
C THR A 338 19.60 -28.77 12.08
N GLN A 339 19.18 -27.86 11.20
CA GLN A 339 18.31 -26.73 11.52
C GLN A 339 16.90 -27.00 11.00
N VAL A 340 15.89 -26.47 11.69
CA VAL A 340 14.48 -26.60 11.28
C VAL A 340 13.80 -25.25 11.39
N LEU A 341 13.17 -24.81 10.31
CA LEU A 341 12.31 -23.63 10.28
C LEU A 341 10.88 -24.06 9.91
N ARG A 342 9.89 -23.41 10.53
CA ARG A 342 8.47 -23.73 10.32
C ARG A 342 7.68 -22.49 9.95
N VAL A 343 6.74 -22.67 9.02
CA VAL A 343 5.83 -21.62 8.58
C VAL A 343 4.42 -22.19 8.45
N SER A 344 3.50 -21.73 9.29
CA SER A 344 2.12 -22.23 9.28
C SER A 344 1.38 -21.88 7.99
N ASN A 345 1.54 -20.64 7.51
CA ASN A 345 0.95 -20.15 6.27
C ASN A 345 2.00 -19.34 5.47
N PRO A 346 2.69 -19.98 4.51
CA PRO A 346 3.65 -19.31 3.64
C PRO A 346 3.01 -18.21 2.79
N LEU A 347 1.78 -18.38 2.29
CA LEU A 347 1.12 -17.35 1.49
C LEU A 347 0.93 -16.03 2.26
N ASN A 348 0.71 -16.11 3.57
CA ASN A 348 0.56 -14.92 4.43
C ASN A 348 1.90 -14.27 4.80
N THR A 349 3.03 -14.97 4.67
CA THR A 349 4.33 -14.55 5.23
C THR A 349 5.39 -14.29 4.17
N TRP A 350 5.35 -15.03 3.06
CA TRP A 350 6.29 -14.93 1.95
C TRP A 350 5.85 -13.81 1.01
N PHE A 351 6.58 -12.71 1.02
CA PHE A 351 6.31 -11.58 0.15
C PHE A 351 6.37 -12.02 -1.32
N LEU A 352 5.31 -11.74 -2.08
CA LEU A 352 5.16 -12.18 -3.48
C LEU A 352 5.31 -13.71 -3.66
N GLY A 353 4.97 -14.49 -2.63
CA GLY A 353 5.13 -15.94 -2.62
C GLY A 353 6.58 -16.41 -2.54
N ARG A 354 7.52 -15.55 -2.14
CA ARG A 354 8.95 -15.86 -2.06
C ARG A 354 9.42 -15.91 -0.60
N GLY A 355 9.89 -17.08 -0.19
CA GLY A 355 10.63 -17.27 1.06
C GLY A 355 12.13 -17.31 0.77
N GLU A 356 12.93 -16.66 1.61
CA GLU A 356 14.38 -16.66 1.49
C GLU A 356 15.03 -17.05 2.81
N ILE A 357 15.90 -18.06 2.77
CA ILE A 357 16.68 -18.51 3.92
C ILE A 357 18.16 -18.30 3.60
N GLU A 358 18.87 -17.67 4.53
CA GLU A 358 20.33 -17.61 4.55
C GLU A 358 20.88 -18.78 5.37
N LEU A 359 21.76 -19.56 4.74
CA LEU A 359 22.51 -20.65 5.33
C LEU A 359 23.95 -20.19 5.53
N THR A 360 24.42 -20.24 6.77
CA THR A 360 25.72 -19.70 7.17
C THR A 360 26.59 -20.75 7.87
N GLY A 361 27.86 -20.41 8.02
CA GLY A 361 28.83 -21.21 8.78
C GLY A 361 30.00 -21.66 7.92
N TRP A 362 31.19 -21.63 8.52
CA TRP A 362 32.44 -22.05 7.87
C TRP A 362 32.98 -23.28 8.58
N TRP A 363 33.08 -24.41 7.89
CA TRP A 363 33.65 -25.64 8.44
C TRP A 363 35.11 -25.47 8.86
N PRO A 364 35.53 -25.97 10.04
CA PRO A 364 34.78 -26.80 11.00
C PRO A 364 34.06 -26.04 12.14
N GLY A 365 33.55 -24.84 11.88
CA GLY A 365 32.84 -23.98 12.85
C GLY A 365 31.35 -24.29 13.04
N ALA A 366 30.58 -23.31 13.54
CA ALA A 366 29.14 -23.46 13.71
C ALA A 366 28.39 -23.22 12.39
N SER A 367 27.34 -24.01 12.16
CA SER A 367 26.38 -23.83 11.06
C SER A 367 25.11 -23.11 11.53
N GLY A 368 24.51 -22.30 10.66
CA GLY A 368 23.28 -21.56 10.95
C GLY A 368 22.32 -21.51 9.77
N ALA A 369 21.05 -21.29 10.05
CA ALA A 369 20.02 -21.05 9.05
C ALA A 369 19.00 -20.06 9.61
N ASN A 370 18.73 -18.97 8.89
CA ASN A 370 17.77 -17.94 9.31
C ASN A 370 16.98 -17.41 8.11
N TRP A 371 15.76 -16.96 8.33
CA TRP A 371 15.03 -16.16 7.34
C TRP A 371 15.77 -14.86 7.04
N LYS A 372 15.71 -14.42 5.77
CA LYS A 372 16.18 -13.09 5.36
C LYS A 372 15.13 -12.02 5.57
#